data_AF-S4R9T3-F1
#
_entry.id   AF-S4R9T3-F1
#
_cell.length_a   1.000
_cell.length_b   1.000
_cell.length_c   1.000
_cell.angle_alpha   90.00
_cell.angle_beta   90.00
_cell.angle_gamma   90.00
#
_symmetry.space_group_name_H-M   'P 1'
#
loop_
_entity.id
_entity.type
_entity.pdbx_description
1 polymer ?
#
loop_
_entity_poly.entity_id
_entity_poly.type
_entity_poly.pdbx_seq_one_letter_code
_entity_poly.pdbx_strand_id
1 'polypeptide(L)'
;ERGMEFMSVPDTYYDLLYEKLACAKIKVVEDLDKLRELKILVDFDDKGYLLQIFSKPMQDRPTLFLEVIQRHNHQGFGVGNFKSLFEAIEADQNARGNLTIITAGGGCDRLN
;
A
#
# COMPACT_ATOMS: atom_id res chain seq x y z
N GLU A 1 -10.45 -8.84 -17.87
CA GLU A 1 -10.09 -7.74 -16.94
C GLU A 1 -10.65 -6.41 -17.45
N ARG A 2 -10.76 -5.38 -16.59
CA ARG A 2 -11.40 -4.08 -16.91
C ARG A 2 -10.42 -2.89 -17.07
N GLY A 3 -9.11 -3.16 -17.08
CA GLY A 3 -8.08 -2.13 -17.33
C GLY A 3 -7.74 -1.20 -16.16
N MET A 4 -8.08 -1.58 -14.93
CA MET A 4 -7.73 -0.79 -13.75
C MET A 4 -6.30 -1.09 -13.30
N GLU A 5 -5.50 -0.03 -13.10
CA GLU A 5 -4.13 -0.15 -12.62
C GLU A 5 -4.04 0.05 -11.11
N PHE A 6 -3.24 -0.79 -10.46
CA PHE A 6 -2.98 -0.75 -9.02
C PHE A 6 -1.53 -0.41 -8.74
N MET A 7 -1.28 0.10 -7.53
CA MET A 7 0.08 0.30 -7.05
C MET A 7 0.74 -1.05 -6.76
N SER A 8 2.05 -1.10 -6.97
CA SER A 8 2.87 -2.29 -6.71
C SER A 8 3.65 -2.10 -5.42
N VAL A 9 3.84 -3.20 -4.69
CA VAL A 9 4.78 -3.28 -3.57
C VAL A 9 5.90 -4.27 -3.90
N PRO A 10 7.10 -4.10 -3.34
CA PRO A 10 8.20 -5.01 -3.56
C PRO A 10 7.87 -6.40 -2.99
N ASP A 11 8.37 -7.44 -3.64
CA ASP A 11 8.12 -8.82 -3.24
C ASP A 11 8.63 -9.14 -1.82
N THR A 12 9.65 -8.42 -1.36
CA THR A 12 10.17 -8.49 0.02
C THR A 12 9.12 -8.16 1.08
N TYR A 13 8.07 -7.41 0.73
CA TYR A 13 6.92 -7.18 1.61
C TYR A 13 6.25 -8.50 2.02
N TYR A 14 6.03 -9.39 1.05
CA TYR A 14 5.37 -10.67 1.28
C TYR A 14 6.26 -11.62 2.07
N ASP A 15 7.56 -11.62 1.78
CA ASP A 15 8.53 -12.43 2.54
C ASP A 15 8.49 -12.05 4.03
N LEU A 16 8.49 -10.75 4.36
CA LEU A 16 8.33 -10.26 5.73
C LEU A 16 6.93 -10.52 6.31
N LEU A 17 5.88 -10.47 5.48
CA LEU A 17 4.51 -10.79 5.92
C LEU A 17 4.39 -12.26 6.35
N TYR A 18 4.99 -13.18 5.60
CA TYR A 18 5.00 -14.60 5.94
C TYR A 18 5.62 -14.84 7.34
N GLU A 19 6.75 -14.20 7.63
CA GLU A 19 7.42 -14.28 8.95
C GLU A 19 6.53 -13.73 10.08
N LYS A 20 5.86 -12.60 9.84
CA LYS A 20 4.97 -11.97 10.83
C LYS A 20 3.74 -12.83 11.10
N LEU A 21 3.12 -13.39 10.06
CA LEU A 21 1.95 -14.26 10.19
C LEU A 21 2.28 -15.57 10.88
N ALA A 22 3.50 -16.09 10.75
CA ALA A 22 3.95 -17.29 11.46
C ALA A 22 3.92 -17.12 13.00
N CYS A 23 4.09 -15.88 13.49
CA CYS A 23 4.02 -15.54 14.91
C CYS A 23 2.66 -14.96 15.33
N ALA A 24 1.71 -14.77 14.41
CA ALA A 24 0.44 -14.11 14.68
C ALA A 24 -0.59 -15.08 15.29
N LYS A 25 -1.51 -14.54 16.11
CA LYS A 25 -2.63 -15.32 16.67
C LYS A 25 -3.81 -15.47 15.70
N ILE A 26 -3.80 -14.69 14.62
CA ILE A 26 -4.83 -14.72 13.59
C ILE A 26 -4.38 -15.59 12.42
N LYS A 27 -5.36 -16.05 11.64
CA LYS A 27 -5.12 -16.79 10.41
C LYS A 27 -5.81 -16.08 9.25
N VAL A 28 -5.02 -15.64 8.27
CA VAL A 28 -5.52 -15.18 6.98
C VAL A 28 -6.08 -16.39 6.24
N VAL A 29 -7.32 -16.29 5.74
CA VAL A 29 -8.00 -17.43 5.09
C VAL A 29 -7.76 -17.44 3.58
N GLU A 30 -7.45 -16.29 3.02
CA GLU A 30 -7.05 -16.12 1.63
C GLU A 30 -5.67 -16.73 1.36
N ASP A 31 -5.48 -17.13 0.11
CA ASP A 31 -4.22 -17.67 -0.40
C ASP A 31 -3.18 -16.56 -0.50
N LEU A 32 -2.12 -16.66 0.29
CA LEU A 32 -1.07 -15.64 0.38
C LEU A 32 -0.32 -15.47 -0.95
N ASP A 33 -0.20 -16.51 -1.77
CA ASP A 33 0.44 -16.41 -3.09
C ASP A 33 -0.44 -15.61 -4.06
N LYS A 34 -1.77 -15.73 -3.95
CA LYS A 34 -2.70 -14.87 -4.71
C LYS A 34 -2.67 -13.43 -4.22
N LEU A 35 -2.55 -13.21 -2.91
CA LEU A 35 -2.37 -11.85 -2.39
C LEU A 35 -1.09 -11.21 -2.95
N ARG A 36 0.00 -11.99 -3.06
CA ARG A 36 1.27 -11.58 -3.66
C ARG A 36 1.17 -11.30 -5.16
N GLU A 37 0.45 -12.14 -5.90
CA GLU A 37 0.18 -11.94 -7.33
C GLU A 37 -0.60 -10.65 -7.58
N LEU A 38 -1.66 -10.45 -6.79
CA LEU A 38 -2.56 -9.29 -6.92
C LEU A 38 -2.04 -8.02 -6.24
N LYS A 39 -0.87 -8.07 -5.59
CA LYS A 39 -0.27 -6.96 -4.85
C LYS A 39 -1.18 -6.40 -3.74
N ILE A 40 -1.93 -7.29 -3.08
CA ILE A 40 -2.80 -6.97 -1.95
C ILE A 40 -1.98 -6.90 -0.66
N LEU A 41 -2.21 -5.85 0.12
CA LEU A 41 -1.58 -5.61 1.41
C LEU A 41 -2.39 -6.20 2.55
N VAL A 42 -1.72 -6.67 3.58
CA VAL A 42 -2.31 -7.27 4.77
C VAL A 42 -1.85 -6.50 6.01
N ASP A 43 -2.81 -6.04 6.81
CA ASP A 43 -2.55 -5.54 8.17
C ASP A 43 -3.44 -6.32 9.15
N PHE A 44 -2.99 -6.50 10.40
CA PHE A 44 -3.69 -7.34 11.36
C PHE A 44 -3.45 -6.95 12.81
N ASP A 45 -4.41 -7.32 13.65
CA ASP A 45 -4.33 -7.19 15.10
C ASP A 45 -4.61 -8.56 15.78
N ASP A 46 -4.78 -8.57 17.10
CA ASP A 46 -5.08 -9.79 17.85
C ASP A 46 -6.46 -10.39 17.53
N LYS A 47 -7.36 -9.65 16.87
CA LYS A 47 -8.78 -10.02 16.66
C LYS A 47 -9.11 -10.35 15.22
N GLY A 48 -8.37 -9.80 14.26
CA GLY A 48 -8.67 -9.90 12.85
C GLY A 48 -7.62 -9.29 11.95
N TYR A 49 -7.93 -9.19 10.67
CA TYR A 49 -7.05 -8.62 9.65
C TYR A 49 -7.82 -7.86 8.58
N LEU A 50 -7.06 -7.08 7.81
CA LEU A 50 -7.49 -6.26 6.70
C LEU A 50 -6.73 -6.65 5.46
N LEU A 51 -7.43 -6.69 4.34
CA LEU A 51 -6.83 -6.76 3.01
C LEU A 51 -7.09 -5.44 2.30
N GLN A 52 -6.04 -4.80 1.79
CA GLN A 52 -6.13 -3.48 1.16
C GLN A 52 -5.38 -3.49 -0.17
N ILE A 53 -5.94 -2.83 -1.18
CA ILE A 53 -5.24 -2.53 -2.43
C ILE A 53 -5.67 -1.14 -2.90
N PHE A 54 -4.70 -0.41 -3.46
CA PHE A 54 -4.89 0.97 -3.86
C PHE A 54 -4.67 1.11 -5.36
N SER A 55 -5.57 1.82 -6.03
CA SER A 55 -5.41 2.15 -7.44
C SER A 55 -4.26 3.12 -7.64
N LYS A 56 -3.68 3.13 -8.84
CA LYS A 56 -2.93 4.31 -9.29
C LYS A 56 -3.86 5.53 -9.37
N PRO A 57 -3.33 6.77 -9.39
CA PRO A 57 -4.14 7.95 -9.62
C PRO A 57 -5.01 7.81 -10.87
N MET A 58 -6.31 8.13 -10.75
CA MET A 58 -7.28 7.98 -11.85
C MET A 58 -7.20 9.08 -12.91
N GLN A 59 -6.39 10.12 -12.64
CA GLN A 59 -6.22 11.28 -13.50
C GLN A 59 -4.72 11.54 -13.67
N ASP A 60 -4.37 12.29 -14.71
CA ASP A 60 -2.98 12.71 -14.95
C ASP A 60 -2.40 13.50 -13.76
N ARG A 61 -3.27 14.18 -13.01
CA ARG A 61 -2.92 14.83 -11.74
C ARG A 61 -3.07 13.84 -10.58
N PRO A 62 -2.06 13.71 -9.70
CA PRO A 62 -2.03 12.73 -8.62
C PRO A 62 -2.89 13.16 -7.43
N THR A 63 -4.20 13.30 -7.62
CA THR A 63 -5.11 13.87 -6.61
C THR A 63 -6.11 12.86 -6.07
N LEU A 64 -6.59 11.94 -6.92
CA LEU A 64 -7.62 10.96 -6.57
C LEU A 64 -7.15 9.56 -6.90
N PHE A 65 -7.18 8.69 -5.90
CA PHE A 65 -7.05 7.25 -6.02
C PHE A 65 -8.21 6.57 -5.29
N LEU A 66 -8.42 5.29 -5.59
CA LEU A 66 -9.43 4.46 -4.94
C LEU A 66 -8.75 3.39 -4.09
N GLU A 67 -9.40 3.06 -2.98
CA GLU A 67 -9.03 1.94 -2.12
C GLU A 67 -10.11 0.86 -2.21
N VAL A 68 -9.68 -0.38 -2.36
CA VAL A 68 -10.52 -1.55 -2.10
C VAL A 68 -10.05 -2.19 -0.82
N ILE A 69 -10.96 -2.33 0.15
CA ILE A 69 -10.70 -2.86 1.48
C ILE A 69 -11.66 -3.99 1.82
N GLN A 70 -11.11 -5.11 2.30
CA GLN A 70 -11.85 -6.23 2.86
C GLN A 70 -11.46 -6.38 4.35
N ARG A 71 -12.48 -6.54 5.20
CA ARG A 71 -12.31 -6.58 6.65
C ARG A 71 -12.72 -7.93 7.20
N HIS A 72 -11.83 -8.58 7.94
CA HIS A 72 -12.12 -9.79 8.70
C HIS A 72 -11.98 -9.49 10.17
N ASN A 73 -13.11 -9.20 10.83
CA ASN A 73 -13.18 -8.88 12.26
C ASN A 73 -12.22 -7.76 12.72
N HIS A 74 -11.88 -6.84 11.82
CA HIS A 74 -10.96 -5.73 12.08
C HIS A 74 -11.59 -4.39 11.68
N GLN A 75 -11.76 -3.50 12.66
CA GLN A 75 -12.41 -2.19 12.48
C GLN A 75 -11.42 -1.02 12.43
N GLY A 76 -10.11 -1.28 12.62
CA GLY A 76 -9.06 -0.27 12.53
C GLY A 76 -8.74 0.15 11.09
N PHE A 77 -7.73 0.99 10.91
CA PHE A 77 -7.42 1.64 9.63
C PHE A 77 -6.27 1.02 8.82
N GLY A 78 -5.54 0.05 9.38
CA GLY A 78 -4.40 -0.54 8.69
C GLY A 78 -3.21 0.43 8.58
N VAL A 79 -2.71 0.93 9.72
CA VAL A 79 -1.68 1.99 9.77
C VAL A 79 -0.39 1.56 9.04
N GLY A 80 -0.05 0.27 9.08
CA GLY A 80 1.12 -0.26 8.39
C GLY A 80 1.01 -0.13 6.88
N ASN A 81 -0.18 -0.38 6.33
CA ASN A 81 -0.43 -0.30 4.88
C ASN A 81 -0.36 1.14 4.37
N PHE A 82 -0.70 2.12 5.21
CA PHE A 82 -0.64 3.53 4.86
C PHE A 82 0.80 4.03 4.64
N LYS A 83 1.77 3.50 5.38
CA LYS A 83 3.19 3.84 5.15
C LYS A 83 3.68 3.31 3.80
N SER A 84 3.38 2.04 3.50
CA SER A 84 3.74 1.43 2.21
C SER A 84 3.04 2.11 1.02
N LEU A 85 1.82 2.60 1.23
CA LEU A 85 1.10 3.45 0.27
C LEU A 85 1.87 4.75 -0.02
N PHE A 86 2.30 5.47 1.02
CA PHE A 86 3.07 6.71 0.84
C PHE A 86 4.39 6.47 0.11
N GLU A 87 5.13 5.42 0.47
CA GLU A 87 6.39 5.05 -0.20
C GLU A 87 6.17 4.72 -1.69
N ALA A 88 5.07 4.03 -2.03
CA ALA A 88 4.71 3.73 -3.41
C ALA A 88 4.31 4.99 -4.20
N ILE A 89 3.57 5.92 -3.58
CA ILE A 89 3.19 7.20 -4.19
C ILE A 89 4.44 8.07 -4.42
N GLU A 90 5.35 8.16 -3.45
CA GLU A 90 6.61 8.90 -3.58
C GLU A 90 7.47 8.33 -4.72
N ALA A 91 7.55 7.00 -4.85
CA ALA A 91 8.25 6.37 -5.96
C ALA A 91 7.65 6.74 -7.33
N ASP A 92 6.32 6.75 -7.47
CA ASP A 92 5.64 7.16 -8.71
C ASP A 92 5.81 8.67 -9.00
N GLN A 93 5.74 9.52 -7.98
CA GLN A 93 6.01 10.97 -8.09
C GLN A 93 7.46 11.25 -8.53
N ASN A 94 8.43 10.51 -7.98
CA ASN A 94 9.83 10.58 -8.38
C ASN A 94 10.03 10.19 -9.85
N ALA A 95 9.40 9.10 -10.30
CA ALA A 95 9.45 8.65 -11.68
C ALA A 95 8.87 9.68 -12.67
N ARG A 96 7.92 10.51 -12.22
CA ARG A 96 7.32 11.60 -13.00
C ARG A 96 8.08 12.93 -12.91
N GLY A 97 9.12 13.03 -12.07
CA GLY A 97 9.93 14.24 -11.91
C GLY A 97 9.27 15.37 -11.11
N ASN A 98 8.20 15.09 -10.35
CA ASN A 98 7.42 16.10 -9.61
C ASN A 98 7.62 16.05 -8.09
N LEU A 99 8.63 15.31 -7.58
CA LEU A 99 8.89 15.24 -6.15
C LEU A 99 9.57 16.53 -5.65
N THR A 100 8.78 17.53 -5.28
CA THR A 100 9.26 18.69 -4.53
C THR A 100 9.30 18.36 -3.04
N ILE A 101 10.50 18.30 -2.45
CA ILE A 101 10.64 18.31 -0.99
C ILE A 101 10.13 19.66 -0.49
N ILE A 102 8.99 19.68 0.19
CA ILE A 102 8.60 20.85 1.00
C ILE A 102 9.44 20.78 2.27
N THR A 103 10.55 21.51 2.29
CA THR A 103 11.25 21.78 3.54
C THR A 103 10.27 22.51 4.47
N ALA A 104 10.31 22.22 5.78
CA ALA A 104 9.44 22.84 6.79
C ALA A 104 9.58 24.37 6.92
N GLY A 105 10.30 25.03 6.00
CA GLY A 105 10.46 26.47 5.85
C GLY A 105 9.91 27.07 4.54
N GLY A 106 9.12 26.32 3.74
CA GLY A 106 8.43 26.89 2.57
C GLY A 106 9.31 27.22 1.36
N GLY A 107 10.53 26.66 1.30
CA GLY A 107 11.40 26.74 0.12
C GLY A 107 11.20 25.52 -0.80
N CYS A 108 10.89 25.77 -2.07
CA CYS A 108 10.81 24.77 -3.13
C CYS A 108 12.14 24.76 -3.89
N ASP A 109 13.01 23.78 -3.60
CA ASP A 109 14.23 23.56 -4.38
C ASP A 109 14.07 22.29 -5.24
N ARG A 110 14.32 22.44 -6.55
CA ARG A 110 14.36 21.34 -7.52
C ARG A 110 15.68 20.61 -7.40
N LEU A 111 15.65 19.29 -7.23
CA LEU A 111 16.83 18.44 -7.38
C LEU A 111 17.14 18.30 -8.87
N ASN A 112 18.35 18.67 -9.28
CA ASN A 112 18.92 18.37 -10.60
C ASN A 112 19.42 16.93 -10.64
#